data_AF-A0A553BN46-F1
#
_entry.id   AF-A0A553BN46-F1
#
_cell.length_a   1.000
_cell.length_b   1.000
_cell.length_c   1.000
_cell.angle_alpha   90.00
_cell.angle_beta   90.00
_cell.angle_gamma   90.00
#
_symmetry.space_group_name_H-M   'P 1'
#
loop_
_entity.id
_entity.type
_entity.pdbx_description
1 polymer ?
#
loop_
_entity_poly.entity_id
_entity_poly.type
_entity_poly.pdbx_seq_one_letter_code
_entity_poly.pdbx_strand_id
1 'polypeptide(L)'
;MHDPRVGRFFATDPLFREYPHNSPYAFSENRVIDGVELEGLEYYTVHIKQDINGNRSLMKVVSHRDTKNGYGELGKGIAYQFHTVIRSGRNKGLESGYTIIRENLHGIYQGGDNPKKFWEDINPKTGDYPDDYQFAPIDETDANGLQHDLDYDDDEIVGVSGILDKKSTKANNDYIERAKKTIAKYEKGGVDNVTGKKVTKETRDAAAFGKNGFSFAEYFKDQPATDIDTSKFVLPDERTESKVKVDNTRVIKK
;
A
#
# COMPACT_ATOMS: atom_id res chain seq x y z
N MET A 1 -15.00 -12.91 2.08
CA MET A 1 -15.92 -12.49 3.17
C MET A 1 -16.67 -13.73 3.66
N HIS A 2 -16.49 -14.13 4.91
CA HIS A 2 -17.10 -15.34 5.50
C HIS A 2 -18.16 -14.95 6.55
N ASP A 3 -19.11 -15.85 6.87
CA ASP A 3 -20.06 -15.68 7.96
C ASP A 3 -19.48 -16.27 9.26
N PRO A 4 -19.12 -15.44 10.26
CA PRO A 4 -18.51 -15.92 11.50
C PRO A 4 -19.44 -16.80 12.33
N ARG A 5 -20.76 -16.72 12.12
CA ARG A 5 -21.74 -17.52 12.87
C ARG A 5 -21.78 -18.97 12.39
N VAL A 6 -21.35 -19.20 11.15
CA VAL A 6 -21.44 -20.51 10.48
C VAL A 6 -20.06 -21.05 10.11
N GLY A 7 -19.01 -20.22 10.12
CA GLY A 7 -17.65 -20.60 9.73
C GLY A 7 -17.56 -21.03 8.27
N ARG A 8 -18.27 -20.33 7.37
CA ARG A 8 -18.35 -20.63 5.94
C ARG A 8 -18.29 -19.37 5.08
N PHE A 9 -17.81 -19.50 3.85
CA PHE A 9 -17.88 -18.40 2.88
C PHE A 9 -19.32 -18.09 2.48
N PHE A 10 -19.62 -16.79 2.29
CA PHE A 10 -20.93 -16.33 1.82
C PHE A 10 -21.15 -16.62 0.33
N ALA A 11 -20.07 -16.65 -0.45
CA ALA A 11 -20.06 -17.00 -1.87
C ALA A 11 -19.24 -18.27 -2.09
N THR A 12 -19.49 -18.96 -3.20
CA THR A 12 -18.74 -20.14 -3.64
C THR A 12 -17.28 -19.77 -3.84
N ASP A 13 -16.37 -20.53 -3.24
CA ASP A 13 -14.92 -20.42 -3.44
C ASP A 13 -14.61 -20.51 -4.95
N PRO A 14 -14.02 -19.47 -5.58
CA PRO A 14 -13.68 -19.48 -7.00
C PRO A 14 -12.74 -20.64 -7.41
N LEU A 15 -11.97 -21.20 -6.46
CA LEU A 15 -11.03 -22.30 -6.67
C LEU A 15 -11.67 -23.69 -6.46
N PHE A 16 -12.97 -23.78 -6.23
CA PHE A 16 -13.65 -25.06 -5.95
C PHE A 16 -13.44 -26.14 -7.03
N ARG A 17 -13.19 -25.73 -8.29
CA ARG A 17 -12.93 -26.64 -9.40
C ARG A 17 -11.54 -27.29 -9.32
N GLU A 18 -10.58 -26.60 -8.75
CA GLU A 18 -9.20 -27.05 -8.60
C GLU A 18 -9.04 -27.92 -7.33
N TYR A 19 -9.90 -27.70 -6.33
CA TYR A 19 -9.92 -28.45 -5.07
C TYR A 19 -11.27 -29.16 -4.84
N PRO A 20 -11.68 -30.10 -5.70
CA PRO A 20 -13.00 -30.73 -5.65
C PRO A 20 -13.21 -31.60 -4.39
N HIS A 21 -12.12 -31.95 -3.70
CA HIS A 21 -12.14 -32.69 -2.44
C HIS A 21 -12.42 -31.77 -1.23
N ASN A 22 -12.33 -30.45 -1.41
CA ASN A 22 -12.65 -29.47 -0.39
C ASN A 22 -14.03 -28.86 -0.66
N SER A 23 -14.73 -28.45 0.39
CA SER A 23 -16.06 -27.88 0.22
C SER A 23 -15.95 -26.47 -0.40
N PRO A 24 -16.79 -26.12 -1.40
CA PRO A 24 -16.80 -24.80 -2.02
C PRO A 24 -17.19 -23.66 -1.06
N TYR A 25 -17.56 -23.99 0.18
CA TYR A 25 -17.87 -23.04 1.24
C TYR A 25 -17.02 -23.26 2.50
N ALA A 26 -15.97 -24.09 2.42
CA ALA A 26 -15.12 -24.38 3.56
C ALA A 26 -14.27 -23.15 3.87
N PHE A 27 -14.36 -22.67 5.10
CA PHE A 27 -13.45 -21.66 5.63
C PHE A 27 -12.27 -22.38 6.28
N SER A 28 -11.04 -22.02 5.90
CA SER A 28 -9.78 -22.62 6.38
C SER A 28 -9.74 -24.14 6.30
N GLU A 29 -10.32 -24.73 5.24
CA GLU A 29 -10.47 -26.19 5.07
C GLU A 29 -11.16 -26.89 6.26
N ASN A 30 -12.00 -26.17 7.01
CA ASN A 30 -12.58 -26.58 8.31
C ASN A 30 -11.54 -26.86 9.41
N ARG A 31 -10.27 -26.49 9.21
CA ARG A 31 -9.20 -26.46 10.20
C ARG A 31 -9.14 -25.10 10.87
N VAL A 32 -10.27 -24.63 11.41
CA VAL A 32 -10.39 -23.26 11.98
C VAL A 32 -9.51 -23.05 13.24
N ILE A 33 -9.00 -24.14 13.83
CA ILE A 33 -8.16 -24.10 15.04
C ILE A 33 -6.67 -24.05 14.71
N ASP A 34 -6.23 -24.76 13.67
CA ASP A 34 -4.81 -25.01 13.37
C ASP A 34 -4.43 -24.81 11.88
N GLY A 35 -5.43 -24.72 11.02
CA GLY A 35 -5.30 -24.27 9.64
C GLY A 35 -5.00 -22.78 9.63
N VAL A 36 -3.88 -22.43 9.02
CA VAL A 36 -3.56 -21.04 8.70
C VAL A 36 -4.27 -20.75 7.39
N GLU A 37 -5.33 -19.93 7.44
CA GLU A 37 -5.81 -19.27 6.24
C GLU A 37 -4.66 -18.36 5.76
N LEU A 38 -4.12 -18.63 4.58
CA LEU A 38 -3.10 -17.80 3.98
C LEU A 38 -3.77 -16.55 3.38
N GLU A 39 -4.52 -15.81 4.21
CA GLU A 39 -5.06 -14.50 3.85
C GLU A 39 -3.88 -13.53 3.73
N GLY A 40 -3.40 -13.31 2.51
CA GLY A 40 -2.33 -12.35 2.20
C GLY A 40 -2.85 -11.32 1.22
N LEU A 41 -2.55 -10.04 1.44
CA LEU A 41 -3.34 -8.92 0.93
C LEU A 41 -2.52 -7.72 0.43
N GLU A 42 -1.54 -7.92 -0.45
CA GLU A 42 -0.50 -6.87 -0.58
C GLU A 42 0.63 -7.27 -1.50
N TYR A 43 1.47 -6.31 -1.88
CA TYR A 43 2.84 -6.58 -2.32
C TYR A 43 3.71 -7.06 -1.13
N TYR A 44 3.43 -6.54 0.07
CA TYR A 44 4.12 -6.85 1.32
C TYR A 44 3.19 -6.84 2.55
N THR A 45 3.21 -7.91 3.37
CA THR A 45 2.55 -7.93 4.70
C THR A 45 3.57 -7.67 5.79
N VAL A 46 3.32 -6.65 6.59
CA VAL A 46 4.15 -6.27 7.72
C VAL A 46 3.50 -6.74 9.01
N HIS A 47 4.10 -7.72 9.66
CA HIS A 47 3.62 -8.24 10.94
C HIS A 47 4.28 -7.47 12.08
N ILE A 48 3.45 -6.91 12.97
CA ILE A 48 3.88 -6.06 14.07
C ILE A 48 3.38 -6.65 15.38
N LYS A 49 4.28 -6.85 16.33
CA LYS A 49 3.91 -7.25 17.68
C LYS A 49 3.64 -6.02 18.52
N GLN A 50 2.51 -6.00 19.21
CA GLN A 50 2.14 -5.00 20.19
C GLN A 50 2.10 -5.64 21.59
N ASP A 51 2.83 -5.08 22.55
CA ASP A 51 2.77 -5.53 23.94
C ASP A 51 1.58 -4.94 24.70
N ILE A 52 1.40 -5.36 25.96
CA ILE A 52 0.30 -4.90 26.82
C ILE A 52 0.35 -3.40 27.16
N ASN A 53 1.50 -2.76 26.99
CA ASN A 53 1.70 -1.34 27.24
C ASN A 53 1.54 -0.52 25.94
N GLY A 54 1.24 -1.18 24.82
CA GLY A 54 1.13 -0.55 23.50
C GLY A 54 2.47 -0.43 22.75
N ASN A 55 3.58 -0.92 23.30
CA ASN A 55 4.86 -0.87 22.60
C ASN A 55 4.84 -1.81 21.40
N ARG A 56 5.35 -1.32 20.27
CA ARG A 56 5.35 -2.05 19.00
C ARG A 56 6.75 -2.49 18.61
N SER A 57 6.84 -3.64 17.96
CA SER A 57 8.09 -4.17 17.42
C SER A 57 7.82 -4.91 16.11
N LEU A 58 8.69 -4.71 15.12
CA LEU A 58 8.63 -5.44 13.86
C LEU A 58 8.85 -6.94 14.12
N MET A 59 7.93 -7.79 13.65
CA MET A 59 8.08 -9.24 13.74
C MET A 59 8.66 -9.82 12.46
N LYS A 60 7.99 -9.56 11.34
CA LYS A 60 8.37 -10.08 10.02
C LYS A 60 7.74 -9.26 8.91
N VAL A 61 8.39 -9.26 7.75
CA VAL A 61 7.84 -8.77 6.49
C VAL A 61 7.71 -9.96 5.55
N VAL A 62 6.57 -10.10 4.90
CA VAL A 62 6.28 -11.16 3.92
C VAL A 62 6.05 -10.50 2.57
N SER A 63 6.79 -10.89 1.52
CA SER A 63 6.52 -10.43 0.16
C SER A 63 5.58 -11.38 -0.57
N HIS A 64 4.63 -10.84 -1.32
CA HIS A 64 3.73 -11.61 -2.19
C HIS A 64 3.97 -11.33 -3.67
N ARG A 65 5.08 -10.66 -4.01
CA ARG A 65 5.39 -10.29 -5.39
C ARG A 65 5.63 -11.48 -6.31
N ASP A 66 6.01 -12.62 -5.74
CA ASP A 66 6.25 -13.87 -6.47
C ASP A 66 4.99 -14.75 -6.59
N THR A 67 3.83 -14.31 -6.09
CA THR A 67 2.58 -15.05 -6.27
C THR A 67 2.12 -15.00 -7.74
N LYS A 68 1.20 -15.88 -8.12
CA LYS A 68 0.64 -15.95 -9.48
C LYS A 68 0.11 -14.60 -9.98
N ASN A 69 -0.46 -13.80 -9.09
CA ASN A 69 -1.03 -12.49 -9.42
C ASN A 69 -0.05 -11.33 -9.18
N GLY A 70 1.10 -11.57 -8.53
CA GLY A 70 2.07 -10.54 -8.15
C GLY A 70 1.63 -9.68 -6.94
N TYR A 71 0.52 -10.05 -6.31
CA TYR A 71 -0.05 -9.44 -5.12
C TYR A 71 -0.95 -10.47 -4.41
N GLY A 72 -1.31 -10.17 -3.16
CA GLY A 72 -2.21 -10.99 -2.34
C GLY A 72 -3.68 -10.99 -2.80
N GLU A 73 -4.49 -11.93 -2.30
CA GLU A 73 -5.86 -12.23 -2.79
C GLU A 73 -6.90 -11.11 -2.66
N LEU A 74 -6.60 -10.09 -1.88
CA LEU A 74 -7.56 -9.06 -1.47
C LEU A 74 -7.18 -7.69 -2.09
N GLY A 75 -6.07 -7.57 -2.85
CA GLY A 75 -5.71 -6.32 -3.55
C GLY A 75 -4.22 -5.95 -3.61
N LYS A 76 -3.97 -4.77 -4.20
CA LYS A 76 -2.66 -4.12 -4.34
C LYS A 76 -2.44 -3.16 -3.18
N GLY A 77 -1.25 -3.15 -2.56
CA GLY A 77 -0.93 -2.24 -1.46
C GLY A 77 0.06 -2.85 -0.45
N ILE A 78 0.16 -2.22 0.73
CA ILE A 78 0.83 -2.77 1.91
C ILE A 78 -0.17 -2.83 3.05
N ALA A 79 -0.26 -3.98 3.71
CA ALA A 79 -1.01 -4.17 4.92
C ALA A 79 -0.11 -4.48 6.13
N TYR A 80 -0.63 -4.04 7.27
CA TYR A 80 0.02 -4.09 8.56
C TYR A 80 -0.84 -4.93 9.47
N GLN A 81 -0.37 -6.13 9.77
CA GLN A 81 -1.03 -7.04 10.68
C GLN A 81 -0.48 -6.84 12.08
N PHE A 82 -1.32 -6.35 13.00
CA PHE A 82 -0.94 -6.17 14.40
C PHE A 82 -1.24 -7.45 15.19
N HIS A 83 -0.30 -7.82 16.07
CA HIS A 83 -0.33 -9.02 16.90
C HIS A 83 -0.18 -8.61 18.37
N THR A 84 -1.26 -8.69 19.15
CA THR A 84 -1.29 -8.24 20.54
C THR A 84 -0.85 -9.35 21.49
N VAL A 85 0.05 -9.04 22.42
CA VAL A 85 0.45 -9.96 23.51
C VAL A 85 -0.60 -9.95 24.61
N ILE A 86 -1.10 -11.13 24.97
CA ILE A 86 -2.11 -11.28 26.03
C ILE A 86 -1.49 -11.95 27.25
N ARG A 87 -1.64 -11.29 28.40
CA ARG A 87 -1.09 -11.73 29.69
C ARG A 87 -2.14 -11.94 30.81
N SER A 88 -3.43 -11.77 30.54
CA SER A 88 -4.47 -11.88 31.59
C SER A 88 -5.13 -13.27 31.65
N GLY A 89 -5.33 -13.78 32.88
CA GLY A 89 -6.05 -15.03 33.14
C GLY A 89 -5.29 -16.32 32.76
N ARG A 90 -6.02 -17.38 32.38
CA ARG A 90 -5.46 -18.67 31.93
C ARG A 90 -4.91 -18.65 30.50
N ASN A 91 -5.04 -17.54 29.77
CA ASN A 91 -4.65 -17.43 28.37
C ASN A 91 -3.37 -16.60 28.27
N LYS A 92 -2.29 -17.24 27.83
CA LYS A 92 -1.02 -16.58 27.53
C LYS A 92 -0.68 -16.85 26.08
N GLY A 93 -0.57 -15.81 25.26
CA GLY A 93 -0.37 -15.99 23.82
C GLY A 93 -0.23 -14.67 23.06
N LEU A 94 -0.08 -14.82 21.75
CA LEU A 94 -0.12 -13.73 20.78
C LEU A 94 -1.45 -13.82 20.04
N GLU A 95 -2.18 -12.73 19.89
CA GLU A 95 -3.45 -12.69 19.16
C GLU A 95 -3.32 -11.74 17.97
N SER A 96 -3.63 -12.21 16.76
CA SER A 96 -3.79 -11.31 15.62
C SER A 96 -4.95 -10.36 15.93
N GLY A 97 -4.63 -9.07 16.04
CA GLY A 97 -5.58 -7.98 16.19
C GLY A 97 -6.06 -7.51 14.83
N TYR A 98 -6.02 -6.19 14.61
CA TYR A 98 -6.53 -5.54 13.40
C TYR A 98 -5.47 -5.46 12.28
N THR A 99 -5.96 -5.17 11.07
CA THR A 99 -5.15 -4.95 9.88
C THR A 99 -5.40 -3.55 9.33
N ILE A 100 -4.31 -2.81 9.06
CA ILE A 100 -4.36 -1.54 8.30
C ILE A 100 -3.92 -1.85 6.88
N ILE A 101 -4.64 -1.37 5.87
CA ILE A 101 -4.24 -1.46 4.46
C ILE A 101 -3.97 -0.05 3.96
N ARG A 102 -2.81 0.15 3.34
CA ARG A 102 -2.43 1.37 2.63
C ARG A 102 -2.34 1.06 1.14
N GLU A 103 -3.14 1.76 0.36
CA GLU A 103 -3.19 1.66 -1.10
C GLU A 103 -2.78 3.01 -1.68
N ASN A 104 -1.89 2.98 -2.67
CA ASN A 104 -1.50 4.17 -3.42
C ASN A 104 -2.19 4.17 -4.80
N LEU A 105 -2.08 5.28 -5.53
CA LEU A 105 -2.67 5.39 -6.87
C LEU A 105 -2.11 4.32 -7.81
N HIS A 106 -0.83 3.99 -7.64
CA HIS A 106 -0.18 2.86 -8.29
C HIS A 106 0.97 2.35 -7.42
N GLY A 107 1.14 1.02 -7.40
CA GLY A 107 2.24 0.39 -6.67
C GLY A 107 2.27 0.68 -5.18
N ILE A 108 3.47 0.89 -4.67
CA ILE A 108 3.79 1.10 -3.26
C ILE A 108 4.03 2.58 -2.95
N TYR A 109 4.53 3.36 -3.90
CA TYR A 109 5.06 4.71 -3.70
C TYR A 109 4.42 5.76 -4.61
N GLN A 110 3.65 5.38 -5.63
CA GLN A 110 2.98 6.39 -6.45
C GLN A 110 1.67 6.87 -5.78
N GLY A 111 1.79 7.82 -4.84
CA GLY A 111 0.68 8.44 -4.12
C GLY A 111 1.16 9.15 -2.86
N GLY A 112 0.25 9.47 -1.94
CA GLY A 112 0.60 10.13 -0.67
C GLY A 112 0.67 9.18 0.54
N ASP A 113 0.30 7.91 0.37
CA ASP A 113 0.14 6.95 1.46
C ASP A 113 1.37 6.04 1.57
N ASN A 114 2.54 6.64 1.76
CA ASN A 114 3.80 5.91 1.90
C ASN A 114 3.76 4.86 3.01
N PRO A 115 4.52 3.76 2.87
CA PRO A 115 4.64 2.76 3.91
C PRO A 115 5.14 3.37 5.22
N LYS A 116 4.73 2.85 6.37
CA LYS A 116 4.97 3.43 7.70
C LYS A 116 5.66 2.47 8.64
N LYS A 117 6.63 2.97 9.40
CA LYS A 117 7.29 2.25 10.49
C LYS A 117 6.48 2.35 11.79
N PHE A 118 5.37 1.61 11.86
CA PHE A 118 4.52 1.58 13.05
C PHE A 118 5.19 1.03 14.32
N TRP A 119 6.42 0.51 14.22
CA TRP A 119 7.25 0.07 15.36
C TRP A 119 8.25 1.13 15.82
N GLU A 120 8.29 2.30 15.19
CA GLU A 120 9.07 3.46 15.63
C GLU A 120 8.15 4.52 16.27
N ASP A 121 8.76 5.48 16.96
CA ASP A 121 8.03 6.59 17.58
C ASP A 121 7.47 7.55 16.52
N ILE A 122 6.32 8.15 16.82
CA ILE A 122 5.70 9.17 15.97
C ILE A 122 6.68 10.34 15.80
N ASN A 123 6.87 10.78 14.55
CA ASN A 123 7.69 11.93 14.25
C ASN A 123 6.98 13.20 14.78
N PRO A 124 7.58 13.95 15.72
CA PRO A 124 6.94 15.11 16.32
C PRO A 124 6.74 16.28 15.35
N LYS A 125 7.48 16.33 14.23
CA LYS A 125 7.32 17.36 13.19
C LYS A 125 6.09 17.13 12.33
N THR A 126 5.81 15.86 11.97
CA THR A 126 4.73 15.50 11.05
C THR A 126 3.47 15.03 11.78
N GLY A 127 3.58 14.58 13.02
CA GLY A 127 2.50 13.97 13.78
C GLY A 127 2.12 12.56 13.32
N ASP A 128 2.93 11.95 12.45
CA ASP A 128 2.72 10.61 11.90
C ASP A 128 3.95 9.70 12.10
N TYR A 129 3.78 8.41 11.90
CA TYR A 129 4.89 7.45 11.90
C TYR A 129 5.87 7.76 10.76
N PRO A 130 7.18 7.49 10.95
CA PRO A 130 8.18 7.64 9.89
C PRO A 130 7.85 6.79 8.66
N ASP A 131 8.18 7.31 7.48
CA ASP A 131 8.06 6.57 6.23
C ASP A 131 9.06 5.41 6.16
N ASP A 132 8.66 4.35 5.46
CA ASP A 132 9.42 3.12 5.29
C ASP A 132 9.73 2.83 3.83
N TYR A 133 10.89 3.32 3.38
CA TYR A 133 11.38 3.18 2.01
C TYR A 133 12.14 1.86 1.75
N GLN A 134 12.01 0.85 2.62
CA GLN A 134 12.72 -0.42 2.45
C GLN A 134 12.10 -1.37 1.42
N PHE A 135 10.86 -1.12 1.00
CA PHE A 135 10.15 -2.00 0.08
C PHE A 135 10.63 -1.75 -1.36
N ALA A 136 10.95 -2.81 -2.09
CA ALA A 136 11.37 -2.65 -3.48
C ALA A 136 10.16 -2.22 -4.33
N PRO A 137 10.32 -1.22 -5.23
CA PRO A 137 9.25 -0.79 -6.10
C PRO A 137 8.77 -1.93 -7.02
N ILE A 138 7.51 -1.88 -7.42
CA ILE A 138 6.88 -2.95 -8.21
C ILE A 138 7.20 -2.87 -9.71
N ASP A 139 7.45 -1.68 -10.22
CA ASP A 139 7.79 -1.37 -11.61
C ASP A 139 8.52 0.00 -11.70
N GLU A 140 8.92 0.41 -12.90
CA GLU A 140 9.63 1.68 -13.11
C GLU A 140 8.85 2.92 -12.68
N THR A 141 7.53 2.88 -12.79
CA THR A 141 6.69 4.02 -12.39
C THR A 141 6.64 4.12 -10.87
N ASP A 142 6.50 3.00 -10.19
CA ASP A 142 6.56 2.93 -8.74
C ASP A 142 7.94 3.35 -8.21
N ALA A 143 9.02 2.97 -8.91
CA ALA A 143 10.37 3.44 -8.59
C ALA A 143 10.55 4.95 -8.80
N ASN A 144 9.82 5.53 -9.75
CA ASN A 144 9.79 6.98 -9.95
C ASN A 144 9.06 7.68 -8.79
N GLY A 145 7.96 7.10 -8.29
CA GLY A 145 7.27 7.55 -7.07
C GLY A 145 8.22 7.55 -5.87
N LEU A 146 8.86 6.41 -5.60
CA LEU A 146 9.85 6.28 -4.53
C LEU A 146 10.95 7.35 -4.60
N GLN A 147 11.54 7.54 -5.78
CA GLN A 147 12.59 8.54 -5.93
C GLN A 147 12.06 9.96 -5.68
N HIS A 148 10.83 10.26 -6.07
CA HIS A 148 10.23 11.58 -5.85
C HIS A 148 9.90 11.85 -4.39
N ASP A 149 9.45 10.83 -3.64
CA ASP A 149 9.31 10.94 -2.18
C ASP A 149 10.67 11.24 -1.52
N LEU A 150 11.73 10.53 -1.92
CA LEU A 150 13.09 10.79 -1.43
C LEU A 150 13.59 12.20 -1.81
N ASP A 151 13.32 12.63 -3.04
CA ASP A 151 13.67 13.99 -3.49
C ASP A 151 12.92 15.07 -2.66
N TYR A 152 11.71 14.78 -2.17
CA TYR A 152 10.93 15.68 -1.31
C TYR A 152 11.45 15.74 0.13
N ASP A 153 11.82 14.58 0.68
CA ASP A 153 12.38 14.47 2.02
C ASP A 153 13.72 15.21 2.14
N ASP A 154 14.57 15.10 1.10
CA ASP A 154 15.86 15.80 1.03
C ASP A 154 15.69 17.34 1.06
N ASP A 155 14.60 17.86 0.48
CA ASP A 155 14.27 19.30 0.44
C ASP A 155 13.36 19.74 1.63
N GLU A 156 13.10 18.85 2.60
CA GLU A 156 12.20 19.03 3.75
C GLU A 156 10.78 19.50 3.35
N ILE A 157 10.26 18.97 2.25
CA ILE A 157 8.93 19.34 1.70
C ILE A 157 7.86 18.46 2.35
N VAL A 158 6.88 19.07 3.02
CA VAL A 158 5.84 18.33 3.76
C VAL A 158 4.46 18.50 3.13
N GLY A 159 3.77 17.37 2.93
CA GLY A 159 2.35 17.30 2.60
C GLY A 159 1.99 17.73 1.16
N VAL A 160 0.69 17.60 0.83
CA VAL A 160 0.16 17.91 -0.52
C VAL A 160 0.34 19.36 -0.94
N SER A 161 0.42 20.30 0.01
CA SER A 161 0.75 21.70 -0.26
C SER A 161 2.16 21.86 -0.86
N GLY A 162 3.07 20.95 -0.53
CA GLY A 162 4.44 20.92 -1.06
C GLY A 162 4.51 20.74 -2.57
N ILE A 163 3.48 20.13 -3.19
CA ILE A 163 3.42 19.93 -4.65
C ILE A 163 3.36 21.27 -5.41
N LEU A 164 2.72 22.29 -4.84
CA LEU A 164 2.65 23.64 -5.41
C LEU A 164 3.74 24.59 -4.86
N ASP A 165 4.62 24.12 -3.98
CA ASP A 165 5.75 24.91 -3.50
C ASP A 165 6.86 24.99 -4.57
N LYS A 166 7.51 26.14 -4.73
CA LYS A 166 8.67 26.29 -5.63
C LYS A 166 9.82 25.36 -5.26
N LYS A 167 9.94 24.96 -3.99
CA LYS A 167 10.93 23.97 -3.55
C LYS A 167 10.77 22.62 -4.28
N SER A 168 9.54 22.19 -4.57
CA SER A 168 9.32 20.89 -5.24
C SER A 168 9.58 20.90 -6.74
N THR A 169 9.89 22.06 -7.35
CA THR A 169 10.05 22.16 -8.81
C THR A 169 11.15 21.25 -9.35
N LYS A 170 12.25 21.05 -8.61
CA LYS A 170 13.30 20.12 -9.04
C LYS A 170 12.78 18.68 -9.04
N ALA A 171 12.24 18.22 -7.92
CA ALA A 171 11.68 16.88 -7.77
C ALA A 171 10.58 16.59 -8.81
N ASN A 172 9.66 17.54 -9.02
CA ASN A 172 8.56 17.41 -10.00
C ASN A 172 9.09 17.28 -11.44
N ASN A 173 10.06 18.12 -11.82
CA ASN A 173 10.67 18.03 -13.15
C ASN A 173 11.44 16.73 -13.35
N ASP A 174 12.19 16.28 -12.33
CA ASP A 174 12.91 15.02 -12.37
C ASP A 174 11.94 13.82 -12.50
N TYR A 175 10.80 13.85 -11.78
CA TYR A 175 9.72 12.87 -11.94
C TYR A 175 9.17 12.87 -13.37
N ILE A 176 8.86 14.05 -13.93
CA ILE A 176 8.32 14.20 -15.28
C ILE A 176 9.28 13.59 -16.32
N GLU A 177 10.58 13.84 -16.20
CA GLU A 177 11.59 13.29 -17.10
C GLU A 177 11.73 11.77 -16.99
N ARG A 178 11.70 11.23 -15.77
CA ARG A 178 11.67 9.77 -15.53
C ARG A 178 10.41 9.15 -16.13
N ALA A 179 9.25 9.74 -15.93
CA ALA A 179 7.98 9.27 -16.49
C ALA A 179 7.96 9.29 -18.03
N LYS A 180 8.51 10.34 -18.67
CA LYS A 180 8.66 10.40 -20.14
C LYS A 180 9.48 9.22 -20.67
N LYS A 181 10.56 8.84 -19.97
CA LYS A 181 11.39 7.68 -20.35
C LYS A 181 10.62 6.37 -20.25
N THR A 182 9.85 6.15 -19.19
CA THR A 182 9.01 4.94 -19.03
C THR A 182 7.94 4.86 -20.13
N ILE A 183 7.28 5.98 -20.46
CA ILE A 183 6.29 6.03 -21.55
C ILE A 183 6.95 5.69 -22.89
N ALA A 184 8.10 6.31 -23.20
CA ALA A 184 8.82 6.05 -24.44
C ALA A 184 9.32 4.59 -24.54
N LYS A 185 9.67 3.96 -23.42
CA LYS A 185 10.01 2.53 -23.38
C LYS A 185 8.81 1.67 -23.75
N TYR A 186 7.64 1.92 -23.18
CA TYR A 186 6.41 1.20 -23.53
C TYR A 186 6.10 1.29 -25.03
N GLU A 187 6.15 2.50 -25.60
CA GLU A 187 5.88 2.73 -27.03
C GLU A 187 6.82 1.96 -27.95
N LYS A 188 8.07 1.74 -27.51
CA LYS A 188 9.09 0.97 -28.24
C LYS A 188 9.08 -0.53 -27.91
N GLY A 189 8.15 -1.00 -27.06
CA GLY A 189 8.13 -2.38 -26.57
C GLY A 189 9.34 -2.75 -25.70
N GLY A 190 9.95 -1.76 -25.05
CA GLY A 190 11.13 -1.88 -24.21
C GLY A 190 10.88 -2.59 -22.88
N VAL A 191 11.98 -2.81 -22.15
CA VAL A 191 12.01 -3.51 -20.88
C VAL A 191 11.93 -2.50 -19.72
N ASP A 192 11.14 -2.87 -18.72
CA ASP A 192 11.08 -2.25 -17.41
C ASP A 192 12.29 -2.71 -16.58
N ASN A 193 13.10 -1.76 -16.15
CA ASN A 193 14.36 -1.93 -15.45
C ASN A 193 14.18 -2.50 -14.03
N VAL A 194 12.99 -2.40 -13.45
CA VAL A 194 12.70 -2.92 -12.10
C VAL A 194 12.31 -4.39 -12.18
N THR A 195 11.48 -4.75 -13.16
CA THR A 195 10.94 -6.11 -13.28
C THR A 195 11.74 -7.00 -14.24
N GLY A 196 12.56 -6.42 -15.12
CA GLY A 196 13.22 -7.12 -16.22
C GLY A 196 12.27 -7.62 -17.31
N LYS A 197 10.97 -7.27 -17.24
CA LYS A 197 9.91 -7.66 -18.19
C LYS A 197 9.57 -6.47 -19.10
N LYS A 198 8.78 -6.70 -20.15
CA LYS A 198 8.30 -5.56 -20.96
C LYS A 198 7.50 -4.58 -20.11
N VAL A 199 7.69 -3.28 -20.35
CA VAL A 199 6.87 -2.25 -19.71
C VAL A 199 5.40 -2.54 -20.00
N THR A 200 4.57 -2.59 -18.95
CA THR A 200 3.16 -2.92 -19.10
C THR A 200 2.34 -1.68 -19.46
N LYS A 201 1.12 -1.88 -19.97
CA LYS A 201 0.19 -0.77 -20.24
C LYS A 201 -0.14 -0.02 -18.95
N GLU A 202 -0.32 -0.76 -17.84
CA GLU A 202 -0.61 -0.21 -16.52
C GLU A 202 0.52 0.72 -16.04
N THR A 203 1.77 0.23 -16.07
CA THR A 203 2.97 1.02 -15.75
C THR A 203 3.02 2.31 -16.57
N ARG A 204 2.74 2.23 -17.89
CA ARG A 204 2.72 3.41 -18.78
C ARG A 204 1.59 4.38 -18.46
N ASP A 205 0.38 3.89 -18.21
CA ASP A 205 -0.78 4.71 -17.86
C ASP A 205 -0.54 5.44 -16.53
N ALA A 206 0.02 4.77 -15.54
CA ALA A 206 0.41 5.34 -14.26
C ALA A 206 1.52 6.41 -14.41
N ALA A 207 2.54 6.16 -15.25
CA ALA A 207 3.56 7.16 -15.57
C ALA A 207 2.96 8.41 -16.22
N ALA A 208 2.03 8.22 -17.16
CA ALA A 208 1.34 9.32 -17.81
C ALA A 208 0.48 10.13 -16.84
N PHE A 209 -0.21 9.46 -15.91
CA PHE A 209 -0.98 10.12 -14.85
C PHE A 209 -0.09 11.04 -14.01
N GLY A 210 1.00 10.51 -13.44
CA GLY A 210 1.91 11.31 -12.61
C GLY A 210 2.56 12.44 -13.39
N LYS A 211 3.04 12.17 -14.62
CA LYS A 211 3.62 13.20 -15.51
C LYS A 211 2.64 14.35 -15.72
N ASN A 212 1.38 14.06 -16.01
CA ASN A 212 0.38 15.09 -16.26
C ASN A 212 0.05 15.87 -14.97
N GLY A 213 -0.04 15.19 -13.82
CA GLY A 213 -0.27 15.81 -12.52
C GLY A 213 0.83 16.79 -12.13
N PHE A 214 2.10 16.40 -12.25
CA PHE A 214 3.22 17.29 -11.93
C PHE A 214 3.41 18.40 -12.98
N SER A 215 3.20 18.13 -14.27
CA SER A 215 3.21 19.20 -15.28
C SER A 215 2.13 20.25 -15.00
N PHE A 216 0.96 19.80 -14.54
CA PHE A 216 -0.12 20.69 -14.10
C PHE A 216 0.34 21.49 -12.87
N ALA A 217 0.87 20.84 -11.85
CA ALA A 217 1.38 21.52 -10.66
C ALA A 217 2.39 22.63 -11.01
N GLU A 218 3.39 22.33 -11.85
CA GLU A 218 4.38 23.33 -12.29
C GLU A 218 3.74 24.48 -13.08
N TYR A 219 2.77 24.20 -13.96
CA TYR A 219 2.07 25.25 -14.69
C TYR A 219 1.36 26.25 -13.76
N PHE A 220 0.78 25.79 -12.65
CA PHE A 220 0.05 26.64 -11.70
C PHE A 220 0.96 27.44 -10.76
N LYS A 221 2.22 27.03 -10.56
CA LYS A 221 3.18 27.81 -9.75
C LYS A 221 3.49 29.18 -10.36
N ASP A 222 3.32 29.31 -11.67
CA ASP A 222 3.62 30.52 -12.44
C ASP A 222 2.38 31.39 -12.72
N GLN A 223 1.17 30.97 -12.31
CA GLN A 223 -0.07 31.74 -12.51
C GLN A 223 -0.37 32.66 -11.32
N PRO A 224 -0.83 33.92 -11.55
CA PRO A 224 -1.34 34.76 -10.48
C PRO A 224 -2.61 34.16 -9.86
N ALA A 225 -2.75 34.25 -8.54
CA ALA A 225 -3.84 33.63 -7.76
C ALA A 225 -5.27 34.06 -8.16
N THR A 226 -5.43 35.04 -9.04
CA THR A 226 -6.72 35.60 -9.47
C THR A 226 -7.39 34.86 -10.63
N ASP A 227 -6.69 33.96 -11.32
CA ASP A 227 -7.17 33.33 -12.56
C ASP A 227 -7.67 31.88 -12.37
N ILE A 228 -7.84 31.44 -11.13
CA ILE A 228 -8.21 30.05 -10.81
C ILE A 228 -9.74 29.92 -10.73
N ASP A 229 -10.36 29.51 -11.84
CA ASP A 229 -11.75 29.03 -11.85
C ASP A 229 -11.83 27.62 -11.26
N THR A 230 -12.01 27.53 -9.95
CA THR A 230 -12.10 26.27 -9.19
C THR A 230 -13.36 25.45 -9.51
N SER A 231 -14.34 26.03 -10.21
CA SER A 231 -15.60 25.34 -10.57
C SER A 231 -15.44 24.27 -11.66
N LYS A 232 -14.30 24.28 -12.37
CA LYS A 232 -13.98 23.32 -13.44
C LYS A 232 -13.21 22.09 -12.97
N PHE A 233 -12.83 22.04 -11.69
CA PHE A 233 -11.92 21.02 -11.19
C PHE A 233 -12.54 20.28 -10.00
N VAL A 234 -13.06 19.08 -10.28
CA VAL A 234 -13.37 18.08 -9.26
C VAL A 234 -12.10 17.26 -9.06
N LEU A 235 -11.32 17.59 -8.03
CA LEU A 235 -10.36 16.62 -7.49
C LEU A 235 -11.17 15.38 -7.06
N PRO A 236 -10.71 14.15 -7.31
CA PRO A 236 -11.35 12.97 -6.74
C PRO A 236 -11.48 13.21 -5.23
N ASP A 237 -12.72 13.12 -4.74
CA ASP A 237 -13.11 13.31 -3.34
C ASP A 237 -12.06 12.68 -2.41
N GLU A 238 -11.57 13.43 -1.41
CA GLU A 238 -10.70 12.96 -0.32
C GLU A 238 -11.45 11.93 0.55
N ARG A 239 -11.79 10.79 -0.05
CA ARG A 239 -12.31 9.62 0.63
C ARG A 239 -11.43 8.42 0.35
N THR A 240 -10.17 8.55 0.68
CA THR A 240 -9.51 7.45 1.38
C THR A 240 -9.64 7.74 2.88
N GLU A 241 -10.86 7.56 3.42
CA GLU A 241 -10.92 7.01 4.77
C GLU A 241 -10.07 5.75 4.68
N SER A 242 -8.91 5.75 5.34
CA SER A 242 -8.16 4.53 5.62
C SER A 242 -9.20 3.55 6.13
N LYS A 243 -9.52 2.51 5.34
CA LYS A 243 -10.51 1.52 5.76
C LYS A 243 -9.85 0.74 6.89
N VAL A 244 -10.01 1.24 8.12
CA VAL A 244 -9.69 0.50 9.32
C VAL A 244 -10.70 -0.64 9.36
N LYS A 245 -10.36 -1.79 8.77
CA LYS A 245 -11.05 -3.03 9.09
C LYS A 245 -10.55 -3.47 10.46
N VAL A 246 -11.25 -3.03 11.50
CA VAL A 246 -11.15 -3.62 12.83
C VAL A 246 -11.87 -4.96 12.76
N ASP A 247 -11.13 -6.04 12.49
CA ASP A 247 -11.64 -7.37 12.80
C ASP A 247 -11.32 -7.68 14.27
N ASN A 248 -12.35 -8.02 15.03
CA ASN A 248 -12.24 -8.22 16.46
C ASN A 248 -12.27 -9.73 16.77
N THR A 249 -11.27 -10.16 17.54
CA THR A 249 -11.16 -11.33 18.43
C THR A 249 -10.77 -12.72 17.85
N ARG A 250 -9.60 -13.25 18.25
CA ARG A 250 -9.46 -14.27 19.32
C ARG A 250 -8.04 -14.81 19.60
N VAL A 251 -7.76 -14.94 20.90
CA VAL A 251 -6.54 -15.43 21.57
C VAL A 251 -6.01 -16.76 21.02
N ILE A 252 -4.77 -16.79 20.53
CA ILE A 252 -4.04 -18.05 20.29
C ILE A 252 -3.66 -18.62 21.66
N LYS A 253 -4.32 -19.70 22.09
CA LYS A 253 -3.87 -20.49 23.25
C LYS A 253 -2.90 -21.56 22.78
N LYS A 254 -1.79 -21.70 23.51
CA LYS A 254 -0.92 -22.88 23.47
C LYS A 254 -1.67 -24.14 23.92
#